data_AF-A0A923QCN8-F1
#
_entry.id   AF-A0A923QCN8-F1
#
_cell.length_a   1.000
_cell.length_b   1.000
_cell.length_c   1.000
_cell.angle_alpha   90.00
_cell.angle_beta   90.00
_cell.angle_gamma   90.00
#
_symmetry.space_group_name_H-M   'P 1'
#
loop_
_entity.id
_entity.type
_entity.pdbx_description
1 polymer ?
#
loop_
_entity_poly.entity_id
_entity_poly.type
_entity_poly.pdbx_seq_one_letter_code
_entity_poly.pdbx_strand_id
1 'polypeptide(L)'
;ALALSGSRPVQARCLALDVRTGAALHDWLELRSIGNAAAGDRLLIGAAKGSALSSKGLYKICRAHMAKSLLGVEIDQMGPNTLRNTCIARWLNVGMPLQEVQRHCGFKDASVMSRLGAHLHSPFPL
;
A
#
# COMPACT_ATOMS: atom_id res chain seq x y z
N ALA A 1 12.99 0.06 -9.52
CA ALA A 1 12.05 -0.86 -8.84
C ALA A 1 12.31 -0.82 -7.33
N LEU A 2 11.28 -1.03 -6.50
CA LEU A 2 11.37 -1.00 -5.03
C LEU A 2 11.49 -2.41 -4.48
N ALA A 3 12.61 -2.70 -3.80
CA ALA A 3 12.78 -3.94 -3.06
C ALA A 3 12.16 -3.81 -1.67
N LEU A 4 11.22 -4.70 -1.34
CA LEU A 4 10.58 -4.79 -0.05
C LEU A 4 11.01 -6.09 0.61
N SER A 5 11.36 -6.00 1.90
CA SER A 5 11.65 -7.15 2.75
C SER A 5 10.71 -7.10 3.96
N GLY A 6 10.29 -8.27 4.43
CA GLY A 6 9.46 -8.40 5.63
C GLY A 6 9.87 -9.60 6.46
N SER A 7 9.19 -9.81 7.58
CA SER A 7 9.50 -10.88 8.52
C SER A 7 9.17 -12.28 7.99
N ARG A 8 8.42 -12.39 6.89
CA ARG A 8 8.06 -13.65 6.22
C ARG A 8 8.58 -13.68 4.79
N PRO A 9 8.99 -14.85 4.26
CA PRO A 9 9.50 -14.95 2.88
C PRO A 9 8.54 -14.37 1.83
N VAL A 10 7.23 -14.59 1.99
CA VAL A 10 6.20 -14.06 1.09
C VAL A 10 6.11 -12.53 1.06
N GLN A 11 6.73 -11.84 2.02
CA GLN A 11 6.80 -10.38 2.05
C GLN A 11 8.02 -9.84 1.31
N ALA A 12 9.03 -10.68 1.03
CA ALA A 12 10.17 -10.30 0.21
C ALA A 12 9.75 -10.21 -1.26
N ARG A 13 9.78 -9.01 -1.85
CA ARG A 13 9.31 -8.78 -3.22
C ARG A 13 9.91 -7.53 -3.85
N CYS A 14 10.06 -7.55 -5.17
CA CYS A 14 10.42 -6.38 -5.96
C CYS A 14 9.17 -5.86 -6.69
N LEU A 15 8.86 -4.59 -6.47
CA LEU A 15 7.73 -3.91 -7.12
C LEU A 15 8.24 -2.91 -8.15
N ALA A 16 7.77 -3.02 -9.38
CA ALA A 16 7.90 -1.93 -10.33
C ALA A 16 7.01 -0.78 -9.86
N LEU A 17 7.59 0.40 -9.73
CA LEU A 17 6.83 1.61 -9.42
C LEU A 17 6.49 2.29 -10.74
N ASP A 18 5.24 2.74 -10.89
CA ASP A 18 4.91 3.65 -11.97
C ASP A 18 5.61 5.00 -11.77
N VAL A 19 5.61 5.83 -12.82
CA VAL A 19 6.30 7.13 -12.82
C VAL A 19 5.82 8.02 -11.69
N ARG A 20 4.51 8.04 -11.39
CA ARG A 20 3.94 8.91 -10.36
C ARG A 20 4.35 8.47 -8.96
N THR A 21 4.27 7.18 -8.70
CA THR A 21 4.65 6.57 -7.42
C THR A 21 6.16 6.68 -7.20
N GLY A 22 6.96 6.52 -8.26
CA GLY A 22 8.40 6.72 -8.23
C GLY A 22 8.78 8.15 -7.88
N ALA A 23 8.15 9.14 -8.52
CA ALA A 23 8.37 10.56 -8.22
C ALA A 23 7.99 10.90 -6.77
N ALA A 24 6.79 10.51 -6.33
CA ALA A 24 6.35 10.76 -4.95
C ALA A 24 7.27 10.10 -3.89
N LEU A 25 7.83 8.93 -4.21
CA LEU A 25 8.81 8.28 -3.34
C LEU A 25 10.13 9.06 -3.30
N HIS A 26 10.57 9.60 -4.43
CA HIS A 26 11.78 10.42 -4.50
C HIS A 26 11.63 11.70 -3.66
N ASP A 27 10.54 12.45 -3.86
CA ASP A 27 10.22 13.66 -3.09
C ASP A 27 10.22 13.37 -1.58
N TRP A 28 9.65 12.22 -1.20
CA TRP A 28 9.66 11.78 0.19
C TRP A 28 11.07 11.47 0.71
N LEU A 29 11.92 10.82 -0.08
CA LEU A 29 13.30 10.51 0.32
C LEU A 29 14.14 11.78 0.49
N GLU A 30 13.91 12.82 -0.32
CA GLU A 30 14.52 14.13 -0.16
C GLU A 30 14.09 14.78 1.15
N LEU A 31 12.77 14.86 1.42
CA LEU A 31 12.24 15.42 2.66
C LEU A 31 12.70 14.65 3.91
N ARG A 32 12.80 13.32 3.81
CA ARG A 32 13.30 12.45 4.86
C ARG A 32 14.71 12.81 5.31
N SER A 33 15.58 13.21 4.38
CA SER A 33 16.98 13.55 4.70
C SER A 33 17.08 14.71 5.70
N ILE A 34 16.13 15.65 5.64
CA ILE A 34 16.02 16.83 6.51
C ILE A 34 15.65 16.42 7.95
N GLY A 35 14.90 15.33 8.13
CA GLY A 35 14.39 14.87 9.41
C GLY A 35 15.41 14.18 10.33
N ASN A 36 16.70 14.13 9.96
CA ASN A 36 17.77 13.37 10.64
C ASN A 36 17.38 11.91 10.96
N ALA A 37 16.57 11.29 10.11
CA ALA A 37 16.32 9.87 10.24
C ALA A 37 17.58 9.12 9.85
N ALA A 38 18.11 8.29 10.76
CA ALA A 38 19.28 7.47 10.49
C ALA A 38 19.14 6.78 9.13
N ALA A 39 20.20 6.86 8.32
CA ALA A 39 20.32 6.16 7.06
C ALA A 39 20.36 4.66 7.37
N GLY A 40 19.20 4.01 7.34
CA GLY A 40 19.05 2.61 7.71
C GLY A 40 17.58 2.24 7.82
N ASP A 41 17.13 1.43 6.86
CA ASP A 41 15.97 0.52 6.93
C ASP A 41 14.54 1.06 6.91
N ARG A 42 14.27 2.33 7.25
CA ARG A 42 12.86 2.77 7.42
C ARG A 42 12.34 3.67 6.31
N LEU A 43 11.54 3.11 5.41
CA LEU A 43 10.91 3.85 4.31
C LEU A 43 9.98 4.95 4.83
N LEU A 44 9.22 4.71 5.90
CA LEU A 44 8.27 5.67 6.48
C LEU A 44 8.71 6.11 7.88
N ILE A 45 8.74 7.42 8.10
CA ILE A 45 9.21 8.07 9.34
C ILE A 45 8.08 8.90 9.94
N GLY A 46 7.97 8.86 11.26
CA GLY A 46 7.01 9.64 12.03
C GLY A 46 7.48 11.07 12.27
N ALA A 47 6.56 11.91 12.77
CA ALA A 47 6.82 13.33 13.00
C ALA A 47 7.91 13.61 14.06
N ALA A 48 8.15 12.69 15.00
CA ALA A 48 9.27 12.81 15.94
C ALA A 48 10.57 12.41 15.23
N LYS A 49 11.59 13.28 15.30
CA LYS A 49 12.90 13.20 14.64
C LYS A 49 13.39 11.75 14.42
N GLY A 50 13.24 11.24 13.20
CA GLY A 50 13.72 9.90 12.80
C GLY A 50 12.97 8.68 13.36
N SER A 51 11.89 8.87 14.13
CA SER A 51 11.08 7.78 14.69
C SER A 51 10.34 6.99 13.60
N ALA A 52 10.00 5.73 13.87
CA ALA A 52 9.13 4.97 12.96
C ALA A 52 7.71 5.58 12.94
N LEU A 53 7.08 5.61 11.76
CA LEU A 53 5.66 5.96 11.68
C LEU A 53 4.83 4.88 12.39
N SER A 54 4.08 5.27 13.43
CA SER A 54 3.19 4.34 14.13
C SER A 54 1.98 3.97 13.28
N SER A 55 1.40 2.80 13.52
CA SER A 55 0.16 2.36 12.83
C SER A 55 -0.98 3.37 12.99
N LYS A 56 -1.12 3.99 14.16
CA LYS A 56 -2.10 5.06 14.43
C LYS A 56 -1.81 6.32 13.61
N GLY A 57 -0.53 6.68 13.48
CA GLY A 57 -0.09 7.79 12.64
C GLY A 57 -0.42 7.54 11.16
N LEU A 58 -0.06 6.35 10.66
CA LEU A 58 -0.37 5.94 9.29
C LEU A 58 -1.88 5.96 9.02
N TYR A 59 -2.69 5.44 9.95
CA TYR A 59 -4.14 5.49 9.83
C TYR A 59 -4.66 6.93 9.72
N LYS A 60 -4.20 7.84 10.57
CA LYS A 60 -4.60 9.26 10.53
C LYS A 60 -4.23 9.91 9.20
N ILE A 61 -3.04 9.65 8.67
CA ILE A 61 -2.59 10.17 7.38
C ILE A 61 -3.48 9.66 6.24
N CYS A 62 -3.72 8.34 6.18
CA CYS A 62 -4.61 7.75 5.18
C CYS A 62 -6.03 8.31 5.26
N ARG A 63 -6.59 8.41 6.48
CA ARG A 63 -7.93 8.97 6.69
C ARG A 63 -8.02 10.42 6.22
N ALA A 64 -7.05 11.26 6.58
CA ALA A 64 -7.04 12.67 6.17
C ALA A 64 -6.92 12.81 4.64
N HIS A 65 -6.07 12.00 4.00
CA HIS A 65 -5.94 11.99 2.55
C HIS A 65 -7.22 11.55 1.85
N MET A 66 -7.86 10.48 2.34
CA MET A 66 -9.12 9.99 1.79
C MET A 66 -10.25 11.00 1.96
N ALA A 67 -10.43 11.57 3.15
CA ALA A 67 -11.46 12.57 3.42
C ALA A 67 -11.32 13.81 2.51
N LYS A 68 -10.08 14.23 2.23
CA LYS A 68 -9.81 15.33 1.29
C LYS A 68 -10.11 14.96 -0.16
N SER A 69 -9.89 13.70 -0.53
CA SER A 69 -10.01 13.23 -1.93
C SER A 69 -11.42 12.76 -2.29
N LEU A 70 -12.23 12.40 -1.30
CA LEU A 70 -13.56 11.79 -1.45
C LEU A 70 -14.66 12.71 -0.93
N LEU A 71 -14.56 14.02 -1.22
CA LEU A 71 -15.55 15.01 -0.78
C LEU A 71 -16.97 14.58 -1.17
N GLY A 72 -17.85 14.46 -0.17
CA GLY A 72 -19.25 14.04 -0.36
C GLY A 72 -19.49 12.52 -0.37
N VAL A 73 -18.47 11.70 -0.11
CA VAL A 73 -18.60 10.24 0.00
C VAL A 73 -18.35 9.80 1.44
N GLU A 74 -19.38 9.28 2.10
CA GLU A 74 -19.26 8.66 3.42
C GLU A 74 -18.74 7.23 3.27
N ILE A 75 -17.60 6.93 3.91
CA ILE A 75 -17.02 5.58 3.98
C ILE A 75 -16.67 5.29 5.44
N ASP A 76 -17.26 4.24 6.00
CA ASP A 76 -17.08 3.88 7.41
C ASP A 76 -15.62 3.59 7.79
N GLN A 77 -14.85 3.03 6.85
CA GLN A 77 -13.46 2.64 7.07
C GLN A 77 -12.54 3.37 6.09
N MET A 78 -11.96 4.48 6.52
CA MET A 78 -10.97 5.26 5.76
C MET A 78 -9.54 4.99 6.26
N GLY A 79 -9.07 3.75 6.11
CA GLY A 79 -7.77 3.33 6.62
C GLY A 79 -6.78 2.86 5.56
N PRO A 80 -5.56 2.48 5.96
CA PRO A 80 -4.53 1.96 5.04
C PRO A 80 -4.99 0.68 4.33
N ASN A 81 -5.78 -0.15 5.01
CA ASN A 81 -6.36 -1.37 4.44
C ASN A 81 -7.37 -1.05 3.34
N THR A 82 -8.13 0.04 3.45
CA THR A 82 -9.07 0.47 2.42
C THR A 82 -8.33 0.84 1.14
N LEU A 83 -7.29 1.67 1.25
CA LEU A 83 -6.42 2.01 0.11
C LEU A 83 -5.80 0.75 -0.53
N ARG A 84 -5.28 -0.18 0.30
CA ARG A 84 -4.74 -1.45 -0.18
C ARG A 84 -5.78 -2.26 -0.95
N ASN A 85 -6.97 -2.44 -0.38
CA ASN A 85 -8.03 -3.24 -0.98
C ASN A 85 -8.56 -2.60 -2.26
N THR A 86 -8.63 -1.26 -2.33
CA THR A 86 -8.97 -0.54 -3.56
C THR A 86 -7.95 -0.81 -4.66
N CYS A 87 -6.64 -0.81 -4.37
CA CYS A 87 -5.63 -1.19 -5.37
C CYS A 87 -5.79 -2.63 -5.85
N ILE A 88 -6.03 -3.57 -4.93
CA ILE A 88 -6.26 -4.99 -5.28
C ILE A 88 -7.48 -5.12 -6.19
N ALA A 89 -8.60 -4.50 -5.82
CA ALA A 89 -9.83 -4.53 -6.61
C ALA A 89 -9.62 -3.91 -8.00
N ARG A 90 -8.87 -2.81 -8.10
CA ARG A 90 -8.53 -2.20 -9.40
C ARG A 90 -7.73 -3.14 -10.29
N TRP A 91 -6.69 -3.81 -9.76
CA TRP A 91 -5.90 -4.77 -10.53
C TRP A 91 -6.75 -5.93 -11.04
N LEU A 92 -7.63 -6.46 -10.19
CA LEU A 92 -8.52 -7.55 -10.58
C LEU A 92 -9.54 -7.09 -11.63
N ASN A 93 -10.14 -5.90 -11.49
CA ASN A 93 -11.09 -5.36 -12.46
C ASN A 93 -10.47 -5.09 -13.85
N VAL A 94 -9.16 -4.82 -13.94
CA VAL A 94 -8.45 -4.69 -15.23
C VAL A 94 -7.88 -6.01 -15.74
N GLY A 95 -8.20 -7.11 -15.08
CA GLY A 95 -7.82 -8.46 -15.48
C GLY A 95 -6.39 -8.87 -15.23
N MET A 96 -5.72 -8.26 -14.24
CA MET A 96 -4.41 -8.74 -13.79
C MET A 96 -4.52 -10.19 -13.27
N PRO A 97 -3.65 -11.11 -13.69
CA PRO A 97 -3.66 -12.49 -13.21
C PRO A 97 -3.55 -12.59 -11.69
N LEU A 98 -4.29 -13.52 -11.09
CA LEU A 98 -4.37 -13.68 -9.64
C LEU A 98 -3.00 -13.91 -8.98
N GLN A 99 -2.15 -14.70 -9.63
CA GLN A 99 -0.79 -14.99 -9.17
C GLN A 99 0.07 -13.72 -9.10
N GLU A 100 -0.13 -12.79 -10.05
CA GLU A 100 0.59 -11.51 -10.08
C GLU A 100 0.08 -10.56 -9.00
N VAL A 101 -1.24 -10.49 -8.79
CA VAL A 101 -1.83 -9.75 -7.67
C VAL A 101 -1.34 -10.28 -6.33
N GLN A 102 -1.28 -11.61 -6.17
CA GLN A 102 -0.75 -12.28 -4.99
C GLN A 102 0.72 -11.90 -4.75
N ARG A 103 1.54 -11.94 -5.81
CA ARG A 103 2.97 -11.55 -5.77
C ARG A 103 3.13 -10.09 -5.33
N HIS A 104 2.36 -9.16 -5.90
CA HIS A 104 2.39 -7.75 -5.52
C HIS A 104 2.02 -7.52 -4.05
N CYS A 105 1.03 -8.26 -3.56
CA CYS A 105 0.51 -8.10 -2.21
C CYS A 105 1.28 -8.87 -1.14
N GLY A 106 2.14 -9.81 -1.52
CA GLY A 106 2.87 -10.68 -0.60
C GLY A 106 1.97 -11.61 0.22
N PHE A 107 0.90 -12.13 -0.39
CA PHE A 107 0.01 -13.10 0.26
C PHE A 107 0.58 -14.52 0.15
N LYS A 108 0.44 -15.28 1.24
CA LYS A 108 0.86 -16.69 1.28
C LYS A 108 -0.04 -17.57 0.43
N ASP A 109 -1.35 -17.40 0.56
CA ASP A 109 -2.35 -18.28 -0.05
C ASP A 109 -3.38 -17.49 -0.85
N ALA A 110 -3.82 -18.06 -1.98
CA ALA A 110 -4.85 -17.48 -2.84
C ALA A 110 -6.22 -17.37 -2.15
N SER A 111 -6.45 -18.09 -1.05
CA SER A 111 -7.69 -18.03 -0.25
C SER A 111 -7.97 -16.63 0.32
N VAL A 112 -6.92 -15.83 0.59
CA VAL A 112 -7.08 -14.42 0.99
C VAL A 112 -7.68 -13.59 -0.15
N MET A 113 -7.40 -13.95 -1.40
CA MET A 113 -7.92 -13.30 -2.60
C MET A 113 -9.32 -13.75 -2.96
N SER A 114 -9.69 -15.00 -2.68
CA SER A 114 -11.07 -15.49 -2.88
C SER A 114 -12.12 -14.61 -2.17
N ARG A 115 -11.84 -14.16 -0.95
CA ARG A 115 -12.75 -13.24 -0.21
C ARG A 115 -12.88 -11.85 -0.85
N LEU A 116 -11.82 -11.34 -1.48
CA LEU A 116 -11.88 -10.06 -2.20
C LEU A 116 -12.53 -10.22 -3.57
N GLY A 117 -12.35 -11.38 -4.22
CA GLY A 117 -12.96 -11.74 -5.49
C GLY A 117 -14.49 -11.71 -5.44
N ALA A 118 -15.09 -12.06 -4.29
CA ALA A 118 -16.53 -12.01 -4.09
C ALA A 118 -17.17 -10.61 -4.24
N HIS A 119 -16.36 -9.54 -4.20
CA HIS A 119 -16.83 -8.16 -4.31
C HIS A 119 -16.45 -7.48 -5.64
N LEU A 120 -15.94 -8.24 -6.61
CA LEU A 120 -15.59 -7.70 -7.93
C LEU A 120 -16.80 -7.64 -8.86
N HIS A 121 -16.80 -6.66 -9.76
CA HIS A 121 -17.87 -6.47 -10.75
C HIS A 121 -17.98 -7.61 -11.77
N SER A 122 -16.89 -8.36 -11.97
CA SER A 122 -16.89 -9.58 -12.78
C SER A 122 -16.30 -10.72 -11.95
N PRO A 123 -17.03 -11.83 -11.73
CA PRO A 123 -16.45 -13.01 -11.10
C PRO A 123 -15.32 -13.54 -11.99
N PHE A 124 -14.11 -13.61 -11.46
CA PHE A 124 -13.00 -14.28 -12.13
C PHE A 124 -13.21 -15.79 -12.06
N PRO A 125 -12.85 -16.55 -13.11
CA PRO A 125 -12.69 -17.99 -12.96
C PRO A 125 -11.53 -18.20 -11.98
N LEU A 126 -11.85 -18.74 -10.80
CA LEU A 126 -10.86 -19.22 -9.83
C LEU A 126 -10.15 -20.46 -10.39
#